data_AF-A0A3M1P0B2-F1
#
_entry.id   AF-A0A3M1P0B2-F1
#
_cell.length_a   1.000
_cell.length_b   1.000
_cell.length_c   1.000
_cell.angle_alpha   90.00
_cell.angle_beta   90.00
_cell.angle_gamma   90.00
#
_symmetry.space_group_name_H-M   'P 1'
#
loop_
_entity.id
_entity.type
_entity.pdbx_description
1 polymer ?
#
loop_
_entity_poly.entity_id
_entity_poly.type
_entity_poly.pdbx_seq_one_letter_code
_entity_poly.pdbx_strand_id
1 'polypeptide(L)'
;MPPAGISKKRWEGADDHAALLVAAVRRRHAKALSAEPELAERLERYVPDFWAAYASVYGAAHARAAEALRLLETALAGWWARPEPLRRLDRERAARPDWYQRPDLVGLSLYVDLFAGTLDGVRRKLPYLKELGVNYLHLMPLLATREGPNDGGYAVADYRRVDPRLGTMDDLRALAEALHADGMLLAIDFVMNHTAREHPWAQRALAGDPDYQAFYLMFDDRTLPDLYERTLPEVFPDFAPGNFTFVPEIGKWVWTSFYDFQWDLDYRNPAVFAAMFEEMLFLFQTGADVLRLDAVPFLWKEQGTDCRNLPGAHALLRAYRALMRIAAPGVLFKAEAIVAPDEIIRYLGTGG
;
A
#
# COMPACT_ATOMS: atom_id res chain seq x y z
N MET A 1 21.02 -16.12 2.23
CA MET A 1 21.34 -16.92 1.01
C MET A 1 21.63 -15.96 -0.14
N PRO A 2 22.62 -16.24 -1.03
CA PRO A 2 22.80 -15.44 -2.23
C PRO A 2 21.50 -15.42 -3.06
N PRO A 3 21.16 -14.31 -3.74
CA PRO A 3 20.02 -14.26 -4.66
C PRO A 3 20.17 -15.42 -5.64
N ALA A 4 19.28 -16.41 -5.55
CA ALA A 4 19.49 -17.69 -6.23
C ALA A 4 19.65 -17.47 -7.76
N GLY A 5 20.89 -17.52 -8.24
CA GLY A 5 21.21 -17.37 -9.66
C GLY A 5 21.68 -16.00 -10.16
N ILE A 6 21.98 -15.03 -9.29
CA ILE A 6 22.78 -13.84 -9.65
C ILE A 6 24.02 -13.77 -8.76
N SER A 7 25.21 -14.04 -9.32
CA SER A 7 26.45 -13.97 -8.55
C SER A 7 26.82 -12.52 -8.21
N LYS A 8 27.52 -12.31 -7.09
CA LYS A 8 28.00 -10.97 -6.67
C LYS A 8 28.82 -10.31 -7.77
N LYS A 9 29.78 -11.04 -8.35
CA LYS A 9 30.60 -10.58 -9.49
C LYS A 9 29.76 -10.13 -10.69
N ARG A 10 28.70 -10.88 -11.04
CA ARG A 10 27.83 -10.53 -12.16
C ARG A 10 26.99 -9.30 -11.87
N TRP A 11 26.54 -9.12 -10.62
CA TRP A 11 25.78 -7.95 -10.21
C TRP A 11 26.64 -6.69 -10.18
N GLU A 12 27.80 -6.75 -9.54
CA GLU A 12 28.70 -5.59 -9.39
C GLU A 12 29.30 -5.15 -10.73
N GLY A 13 29.46 -6.07 -11.68
CA GLY A 13 29.95 -5.76 -13.03
C GLY A 13 28.87 -5.53 -14.08
N ALA A 14 27.60 -5.41 -13.70
CA ALA A 14 26.51 -5.18 -14.65
C ALA A 14 26.13 -3.69 -14.72
N ASP A 15 25.99 -3.20 -15.94
CA ASP A 15 25.49 -1.85 -16.23
C ASP A 15 23.97 -1.75 -16.06
N ASP A 16 23.26 -2.88 -16.14
CA ASP A 16 21.80 -2.96 -15.99
C ASP A 16 21.40 -4.08 -15.02
N HIS A 17 21.16 -3.70 -13.77
CA HIS A 17 20.65 -4.59 -12.72
C HIS A 17 19.20 -5.02 -12.98
N ALA A 18 18.37 -4.19 -13.61
CA ALA A 18 16.99 -4.53 -13.89
C ALA A 18 16.91 -5.68 -14.90
N ALA A 19 17.72 -5.64 -15.97
CA ALA A 19 17.82 -6.73 -16.92
C ALA A 19 18.28 -8.04 -16.26
N LEU A 20 19.19 -7.98 -15.28
CA LEU A 20 19.59 -9.16 -14.50
C LEU A 20 18.43 -9.74 -13.68
N LEU A 21 17.63 -8.87 -13.05
CA LEU A 21 16.44 -9.28 -12.30
C LEU A 21 15.41 -9.94 -13.21
N VAL A 22 15.08 -9.32 -14.34
CA VAL A 22 14.14 -9.87 -15.33
C VAL A 22 14.62 -11.23 -15.83
N ALA A 23 15.88 -11.34 -16.24
CA ALA A 23 16.44 -12.60 -16.72
C ALA A 23 16.41 -13.71 -15.64
N ALA A 24 16.65 -13.35 -14.38
CA ALA A 24 16.59 -14.31 -13.28
C ALA A 24 15.16 -14.81 -13.05
N VAL A 25 14.16 -13.91 -13.02
CA VAL A 25 12.74 -14.26 -12.88
C VAL A 25 12.26 -15.10 -14.06
N ARG A 26 12.57 -14.70 -15.30
CA ARG A 26 12.20 -15.44 -16.52
C ARG A 26 12.75 -16.86 -16.53
N ARG A 27 13.99 -17.04 -16.09
CA ARG A 27 14.60 -18.37 -15.99
C ARG A 27 13.91 -19.24 -14.94
N ARG A 28 13.55 -18.69 -13.77
CA ARG A 28 12.88 -19.44 -12.69
C ARG A 28 11.45 -19.83 -13.07
N HIS A 29 10.74 -18.98 -13.79
CA HIS A 29 9.33 -19.17 -14.15
C HIS A 29 9.11 -19.43 -15.65
N ALA A 30 10.11 -19.98 -16.35
CA ALA A 30 10.12 -20.09 -17.82
C ALA A 30 8.87 -20.77 -18.39
N LYS A 31 8.43 -21.89 -17.78
CA LYS A 31 7.24 -22.62 -18.22
C LYS A 31 5.96 -21.80 -18.05
N ALA A 32 5.79 -21.15 -16.89
CA ALA A 32 4.59 -20.37 -16.59
C ALA A 32 4.52 -19.11 -17.45
N LEU A 33 5.63 -18.37 -17.59
CA LEU A 33 5.70 -17.17 -18.41
C LEU A 33 5.57 -17.46 -19.91
N SER A 34 5.99 -18.64 -20.38
CA SER A 34 5.74 -19.04 -21.77
C SER A 34 4.26 -19.27 -22.08
N ALA A 35 3.44 -19.59 -21.07
CA ALA A 35 2.00 -19.73 -21.23
C ALA A 35 1.27 -18.38 -21.14
N GLU A 36 1.94 -17.34 -20.63
CA GLU A 36 1.37 -16.01 -20.38
C GLU A 36 2.32 -14.91 -20.90
N PRO A 37 2.42 -14.73 -22.23
CA PRO A 37 3.39 -13.79 -22.83
C PRO A 37 3.20 -12.34 -22.37
N GLU A 38 1.97 -11.91 -22.15
CA GLU A 38 1.61 -10.62 -21.57
C GLU A 38 2.22 -10.36 -20.18
N LEU A 39 2.43 -11.40 -19.36
CA LEU A 39 3.08 -11.27 -18.05
C LEU A 39 4.59 -11.10 -18.21
N ALA A 40 5.19 -11.81 -19.17
CA ALA A 40 6.59 -11.63 -19.52
C ALA A 40 6.86 -10.22 -20.04
N GLU A 41 5.99 -9.68 -20.89
CA GLU A 41 6.08 -8.29 -21.38
C GLU A 41 5.96 -7.26 -20.25
N ARG A 42 5.06 -7.48 -19.28
CA ARG A 42 4.94 -6.63 -18.10
C ARG A 42 6.22 -6.62 -17.25
N LEU A 43 6.89 -7.76 -17.10
CA LEU A 43 8.18 -7.81 -16.40
C LEU A 43 9.24 -6.96 -17.10
N GLU A 44 9.42 -7.13 -18.41
CA GLU A 44 10.38 -6.32 -19.19
C GLU A 44 10.07 -4.82 -19.08
N ARG A 45 8.78 -4.47 -19.08
CA ARG A 45 8.34 -3.07 -19.05
C ARG A 45 8.49 -2.41 -17.69
N TYR A 46 8.13 -3.09 -16.59
CA TYR A 46 7.99 -2.44 -15.28
C TYR A 46 9.08 -2.78 -14.26
N VAL A 47 9.89 -3.81 -14.48
CA VAL A 47 11.03 -4.09 -13.60
C VAL A 47 12.08 -2.97 -13.60
N PRO A 48 12.39 -2.29 -14.72
CA PRO A 48 13.28 -1.13 -14.69
C PRO A 48 12.79 0.00 -13.77
N ASP A 49 11.50 0.34 -13.85
CA ASP A 49 10.89 1.36 -12.99
C ASP A 49 10.88 0.94 -11.51
N PHE A 50 10.51 -0.32 -11.24
CA PHE A 50 10.55 -0.89 -9.90
C PHE A 50 11.97 -0.81 -9.31
N TRP A 51 12.96 -1.30 -10.05
CA TRP A 51 14.33 -1.38 -9.55
C TRP A 51 14.92 0.00 -9.33
N ALA A 52 14.73 0.94 -10.26
CA ALA A 52 15.23 2.31 -10.12
C ALA A 52 14.66 2.99 -8.86
N ALA A 53 13.36 2.83 -8.59
CA ALA A 53 12.71 3.42 -7.43
C ALA A 53 13.07 2.69 -6.12
N TYR A 54 13.15 1.35 -6.14
CA TYR A 54 13.53 0.57 -4.95
C TYR A 54 15.00 0.84 -4.55
N ALA A 55 15.91 0.82 -5.53
CA ALA A 55 17.34 1.03 -5.27
C ALA A 55 17.67 2.47 -4.86
N SER A 56 16.85 3.48 -5.24
CA SER A 56 17.04 4.85 -4.75
C SER A 56 16.76 4.99 -3.25
N VAL A 57 15.94 4.10 -2.68
CA VAL A 57 15.61 4.09 -1.24
C VAL A 57 16.57 3.20 -0.47
N TYR A 58 16.79 1.96 -0.94
CA TYR A 58 17.51 0.93 -0.18
C TYR A 58 18.94 0.66 -0.67
N GLY A 59 19.40 1.39 -1.68
CA GLY A 59 20.68 1.20 -2.35
C GLY A 59 20.71 0.02 -3.33
N ALA A 60 21.83 -0.09 -4.06
CA ALA A 60 22.02 -1.09 -5.12
C ALA A 60 22.99 -2.22 -4.77
N ALA A 61 23.29 -2.42 -3.48
CA ALA A 61 24.18 -3.50 -3.03
C ALA A 61 23.63 -4.89 -3.42
N HIS A 62 24.51 -5.85 -3.71
CA HIS A 62 24.11 -7.21 -4.15
C HIS A 62 23.12 -7.91 -3.20
N ALA A 63 23.16 -7.62 -1.90
CA ALA A 63 22.20 -8.14 -0.93
C ALA A 63 20.74 -7.76 -1.28
N ARG A 64 20.52 -6.58 -1.87
CA ARG A 64 19.20 -6.08 -2.27
C ARG A 64 18.61 -6.83 -3.44
N ALA A 65 19.45 -7.45 -4.30
CA ALA A 65 18.97 -8.25 -5.41
C ALA A 65 18.11 -9.44 -4.95
N ALA A 66 18.41 -10.04 -3.79
CA ALA A 66 17.63 -11.16 -3.26
C ALA A 66 16.23 -10.72 -2.80
N GLU A 67 16.13 -9.53 -2.21
CA GLU A 67 14.85 -8.95 -1.79
C GLU A 67 14.02 -8.55 -3.01
N ALA A 68 14.64 -7.85 -3.98
CA ALA A 68 13.99 -7.46 -5.22
C ALA A 68 13.43 -8.68 -5.98
N LEU A 69 14.19 -9.78 -6.07
CA LEU A 69 13.69 -11.01 -6.68
C LEU A 69 12.49 -11.59 -5.92
N ARG A 70 12.52 -11.60 -4.59
CA ARG A 70 11.37 -12.07 -3.80
C ARG A 70 10.13 -11.21 -4.04
N LEU A 71 10.27 -9.88 -4.08
CA LEU A 71 9.16 -8.97 -4.37
C LEU A 71 8.55 -9.23 -5.76
N LEU A 72 9.40 -9.45 -6.77
CA LEU A 72 8.94 -9.80 -8.12
C LEU A 72 8.23 -11.16 -8.16
N GLU A 73 8.75 -12.15 -7.43
CA GLU A 73 8.10 -13.46 -7.28
C GLU A 73 6.76 -13.35 -6.56
N THR A 74 6.66 -12.50 -5.53
CA THR A 74 5.41 -12.16 -4.84
C THR A 74 4.42 -11.48 -5.78
N ALA A 75 4.88 -10.58 -6.67
CA ALA A 75 4.03 -9.96 -7.68
C ALA A 75 3.49 -10.99 -8.69
N LEU A 76 4.32 -11.93 -9.14
CA LEU A 76 3.90 -13.04 -10.02
C LEU A 76 2.89 -13.97 -9.33
N ALA A 77 3.16 -14.32 -8.06
CA ALA A 77 2.25 -15.12 -7.26
C ALA A 77 0.89 -14.40 -7.09
N GLY A 78 0.90 -13.09 -6.86
CA GLY A 78 -0.31 -12.27 -6.81
C GLY A 78 -1.12 -12.32 -8.10
N TRP A 79 -0.47 -12.24 -9.26
CA TRP A 79 -1.15 -12.40 -10.55
C TRP A 79 -1.78 -13.78 -10.73
N TRP A 80 -1.06 -14.85 -10.38
CA TRP A 80 -1.61 -16.21 -10.52
C TRP A 80 -2.68 -16.56 -9.50
N ALA A 81 -2.64 -15.95 -8.31
CA ALA A 81 -3.68 -16.07 -7.29
C ALA A 81 -4.92 -15.23 -7.60
N ARG A 82 -4.81 -14.24 -8.49
CA ARG A 82 -5.91 -13.33 -8.82
C ARG A 82 -7.06 -14.07 -9.51
N PRO A 83 -8.32 -13.92 -9.03
CA PRO A 83 -9.48 -14.55 -9.65
C PRO A 83 -9.62 -14.25 -11.15
N GLU A 84 -10.02 -15.25 -11.93
CA GLU A 84 -10.08 -15.14 -13.39
C GLU A 84 -10.96 -13.97 -13.90
N PRO A 85 -12.14 -13.66 -13.32
CA PRO A 85 -12.91 -12.48 -13.72
C PRO A 85 -12.12 -11.17 -13.57
N LEU A 86 -11.33 -11.04 -12.51
CA LEU A 86 -10.51 -9.87 -12.25
C LEU A 86 -9.28 -9.80 -13.16
N ARG A 87 -8.69 -10.95 -13.53
CA ARG A 87 -7.61 -10.99 -14.55
C ARG A 87 -8.11 -10.58 -15.94
N ARG A 88 -9.34 -10.93 -16.31
CA ARG A 88 -9.97 -10.42 -17.54
C ARG A 88 -10.14 -8.90 -17.49
N LEU A 89 -10.68 -8.38 -16.39
CA LEU A 89 -10.84 -6.94 -16.18
C LEU A 89 -9.50 -6.20 -16.23
N ASP A 90 -8.45 -6.77 -15.64
CA ASP A 90 -7.09 -6.25 -15.72
C ASP A 90 -6.57 -6.15 -17.15
N ARG A 91 -6.76 -7.19 -17.96
CA ARG A 91 -6.36 -7.18 -19.39
C ARG A 91 -7.11 -6.10 -20.15
N GLU A 92 -8.42 -5.97 -19.93
CA GLU A 92 -9.25 -4.96 -20.59
C GLU A 92 -8.84 -3.53 -20.26
N ARG A 93 -8.47 -3.28 -19.00
CA ARG A 93 -8.01 -1.97 -18.51
C ARG A 93 -6.57 -1.67 -18.89
N ALA A 94 -5.70 -2.68 -18.92
CA ALA A 94 -4.33 -2.54 -19.41
C ALA A 94 -4.29 -2.14 -20.89
N ALA A 95 -5.26 -2.62 -21.68
CA ALA A 95 -5.42 -2.25 -23.09
C ALA A 95 -6.00 -0.83 -23.30
N ARG A 96 -6.63 -0.25 -22.26
CA ARG A 96 -7.27 1.08 -22.29
C ARG A 96 -6.87 1.89 -21.06
N PRO A 97 -5.62 2.37 -20.96
CA PRO A 97 -5.07 2.93 -19.74
C PRO A 97 -5.75 4.22 -19.26
N ASP A 98 -6.56 4.86 -20.10
CA ASP A 98 -7.37 6.06 -19.83
C ASP A 98 -8.81 5.73 -19.37
N TRP A 99 -9.14 4.47 -19.10
CA TRP A 99 -10.49 4.02 -18.73
C TRP A 99 -11.13 4.79 -17.57
N TYR A 100 -10.32 5.34 -16.66
CA TYR A 100 -10.75 6.12 -15.50
C TYR A 100 -10.92 7.62 -15.78
N GLN A 101 -10.66 8.07 -17.02
CA GLN A 101 -10.82 9.47 -17.45
C GLN A 101 -12.14 9.70 -18.20
N ARG A 102 -13.02 8.69 -18.24
CA ARG A 102 -14.33 8.80 -18.90
C ARG A 102 -15.19 9.89 -18.23
N PRO A 103 -15.90 10.72 -19.02
CA PRO A 103 -16.62 11.89 -18.50
C PRO A 103 -17.84 11.55 -17.66
N ASP A 104 -18.32 10.30 -17.72
CA ASP A 104 -19.48 9.81 -16.99
C ASP A 104 -19.12 9.11 -15.67
N LEU A 105 -17.86 9.18 -15.21
CA LEU A 105 -17.50 8.73 -13.86
C LEU A 105 -18.02 9.70 -12.80
N VAL A 106 -18.93 9.22 -11.96
CA VAL A 106 -19.51 9.94 -10.83
C VAL A 106 -19.22 9.17 -9.55
N GLY A 107 -18.39 9.78 -8.70
CA GLY A 107 -17.91 9.20 -7.47
C GLY A 107 -18.75 9.55 -6.25
N LEU A 108 -18.93 8.58 -5.35
CA LEU A 108 -19.50 8.79 -4.02
C LEU A 108 -18.61 8.13 -2.96
N SER A 109 -18.25 8.88 -1.93
CA SER A 109 -17.59 8.35 -0.73
C SER A 109 -18.61 8.20 0.41
N LEU A 110 -18.60 7.07 1.10
CA LEU A 110 -19.52 6.83 2.23
C LEU A 110 -18.93 5.92 3.31
N TYR A 111 -19.44 6.07 4.53
CA TYR A 111 -19.26 5.11 5.62
C TYR A 111 -20.34 4.03 5.52
N VAL A 112 -19.92 2.76 5.53
CA VAL A 112 -20.80 1.59 5.32
C VAL A 112 -21.90 1.52 6.38
N ASP A 113 -21.52 1.67 7.65
CA ASP A 113 -22.42 1.66 8.79
C ASP A 113 -23.44 2.80 8.75
N LEU A 114 -22.97 4.04 8.51
CA LEU A 114 -23.84 5.21 8.50
C LEU A 114 -24.82 5.20 7.31
N PHE A 115 -24.39 4.71 6.16
CA PHE A 115 -25.24 4.69 4.96
C PHE A 115 -26.21 3.52 4.94
N ALA A 116 -25.75 2.31 5.32
CA ALA A 116 -26.54 1.10 5.15
C ALA A 116 -26.29 0.01 6.20
N GLY A 117 -25.61 0.33 7.30
CA GLY A 117 -25.31 -0.59 8.41
C GLY A 117 -24.22 -1.62 8.12
N THR A 118 -24.30 -2.31 6.98
CA THR A 118 -23.41 -3.43 6.61
C THR A 118 -23.07 -3.39 5.13
N LEU A 119 -22.04 -4.14 4.71
CA LEU A 119 -21.67 -4.31 3.31
C LEU A 119 -22.81 -4.88 2.47
N ASP A 120 -23.55 -5.85 3.01
CA ASP A 120 -24.75 -6.39 2.37
C ASP A 120 -25.90 -5.38 2.33
N GLY A 121 -25.97 -4.49 3.32
CA GLY A 121 -26.83 -3.30 3.28
C GLY A 121 -26.51 -2.38 2.10
N VAL A 122 -25.22 -2.08 1.88
CA VAL A 122 -24.77 -1.29 0.71
C VAL A 122 -25.12 -2.01 -0.58
N ARG A 123 -24.91 -3.34 -0.64
CA ARG A 123 -25.27 -4.17 -1.80
C ARG A 123 -26.77 -4.06 -2.14
N ARG A 124 -27.65 -4.01 -1.15
CA ARG A 124 -29.09 -3.78 -1.36
C ARG A 124 -29.44 -2.36 -1.83
N LYS A 125 -28.54 -1.39 -1.63
CA LYS A 125 -28.71 0.02 -2.06
C LYS A 125 -28.14 0.31 -3.44
N LEU A 126 -27.52 -0.67 -4.12
CA LEU A 126 -27.01 -0.48 -5.49
C LEU A 126 -28.05 0.06 -6.48
N PRO A 127 -29.34 -0.37 -6.48
CA PRO A 127 -30.34 0.22 -7.37
C PRO A 127 -30.52 1.73 -7.17
N TYR A 128 -30.47 2.21 -5.92
CA TYR A 128 -30.55 3.63 -5.60
C TYR A 128 -29.29 4.39 -6.04
N LEU A 129 -28.10 3.82 -5.80
CA LEU A 129 -26.84 4.43 -6.25
C LEU A 129 -26.78 4.54 -7.78
N LYS A 130 -27.28 3.53 -8.49
CA LYS A 130 -27.40 3.53 -9.95
C LYS A 130 -28.41 4.58 -10.45
N GLU A 131 -29.54 4.75 -9.78
CA GLU A 131 -30.53 5.80 -10.08
C GLU A 131 -29.91 7.21 -9.96
N LEU A 132 -29.05 7.42 -8.96
CA LEU A 132 -28.27 8.66 -8.81
C LEU A 132 -27.18 8.86 -9.87
N GLY A 133 -26.90 7.84 -10.70
CA GLY A 133 -25.81 7.86 -11.66
C GLY A 133 -24.42 7.60 -11.07
N VAL A 134 -24.33 7.15 -9.81
CA VAL A 134 -23.05 6.78 -9.19
C VAL A 134 -22.51 5.51 -9.85
N ASN A 135 -21.24 5.54 -10.25
CA ASN A 135 -20.54 4.39 -10.81
C ASN A 135 -19.09 4.26 -10.31
N TYR A 136 -18.71 5.06 -9.33
CA TYR A 136 -17.51 4.87 -8.51
C TYR A 136 -17.90 5.00 -7.05
N LEU A 137 -17.74 3.93 -6.28
CA LEU A 137 -18.10 3.89 -4.86
C LEU A 137 -16.84 3.73 -4.02
N HIS A 138 -16.52 4.76 -3.25
CA HIS A 138 -15.44 4.72 -2.26
C HIS A 138 -16.03 4.43 -0.88
N LEU A 139 -15.71 3.26 -0.34
CA LEU A 139 -16.04 2.93 1.04
C LEU A 139 -14.92 3.46 1.94
N MET A 140 -15.27 4.32 2.90
CA MET A 140 -14.40 4.74 4.00
C MET A 140 -13.87 3.52 4.77
N PRO A 141 -12.85 3.65 5.64
CA PRO A 141 -12.16 2.51 6.22
C PRO A 141 -13.09 1.45 6.80
N LEU A 142 -13.01 0.24 6.24
CA LEU A 142 -13.91 -0.89 6.54
C LEU A 142 -13.19 -2.09 7.14
N LEU A 143 -11.86 -2.03 7.24
CA LEU A 143 -11.04 -3.10 7.78
C LEU A 143 -11.13 -3.11 9.31
N ALA A 144 -10.76 -4.23 9.90
CA ALA A 144 -10.81 -4.41 11.35
C ALA A 144 -9.87 -3.41 12.02
N THR A 145 -10.42 -2.70 13.00
CA THR A 145 -9.74 -1.61 13.72
C THR A 145 -9.64 -1.97 15.19
N ARG A 146 -8.89 -1.14 15.93
CA ARG A 146 -8.84 -1.26 17.39
C ARG A 146 -10.23 -1.04 18.02
N GLU A 147 -10.41 -1.59 19.21
CA GLU A 147 -11.58 -1.31 20.02
C GLU A 147 -11.54 0.14 20.56
N GLY A 148 -12.71 0.80 20.60
CA GLY A 148 -12.81 2.19 21.07
C GLY A 148 -12.46 3.23 20.00
N PRO A 149 -11.90 4.40 20.39
CA PRO A 149 -11.48 5.44 19.44
C PRO A 149 -10.45 4.90 18.44
N ASN A 150 -10.76 5.03 17.15
CA ASN A 150 -9.98 4.44 16.07
C ASN A 150 -9.82 5.37 14.87
N ASP A 151 -10.01 6.68 15.09
CA ASP A 151 -9.92 7.71 14.06
C ASP A 151 -10.83 7.40 12.86
N GLY A 152 -12.11 7.09 13.10
CA GLY A 152 -13.04 6.76 12.02
C GLY A 152 -12.67 5.51 11.21
N GLY A 153 -11.87 4.61 11.79
CA GLY A 153 -11.39 3.39 11.18
C GLY A 153 -9.99 3.47 10.55
N TYR A 154 -9.29 4.60 10.67
CA TYR A 154 -7.91 4.73 10.19
C TYR A 154 -6.87 4.05 11.12
N ALA A 155 -7.22 3.70 12.35
CA ALA A 155 -6.39 2.84 13.20
C ALA A 155 -6.61 1.34 12.90
N VAL A 156 -6.00 0.86 11.82
CA VAL A 156 -6.16 -0.52 11.32
C VAL A 156 -5.43 -1.54 12.23
N ALA A 157 -6.16 -2.52 12.73
CA ALA A 157 -5.63 -3.62 13.55
C ALA A 157 -5.41 -4.91 12.75
N ASP A 158 -6.14 -5.12 11.64
CA ASP A 158 -5.93 -6.27 10.75
C ASP A 158 -6.36 -5.93 9.32
N TYR A 159 -5.40 -5.87 8.40
CA TYR A 159 -5.65 -5.59 6.98
C TYR A 159 -6.41 -6.70 6.26
N ARG A 160 -6.46 -7.91 6.83
CA ARG A 160 -7.02 -9.10 6.19
C ARG A 160 -8.43 -9.44 6.64
N ARG A 161 -9.04 -8.56 7.43
CA ARG A 161 -10.36 -8.75 8.00
C ARG A 161 -11.18 -7.47 7.87
N VAL A 162 -12.43 -7.59 7.42
CA VAL A 162 -13.43 -6.52 7.52
C VAL A 162 -13.85 -6.35 8.99
N ASP A 163 -14.13 -5.12 9.42
CA ASP A 163 -14.73 -4.85 10.72
C ASP A 163 -15.99 -5.73 10.91
N PRO A 164 -16.05 -6.59 11.95
CA PRO A 164 -17.15 -7.54 12.14
C PRO A 164 -18.54 -6.90 12.21
N ARG A 165 -18.63 -5.61 12.55
CA ARG A 165 -19.88 -4.84 12.56
C ARG A 165 -20.41 -4.59 11.15
N LEU A 166 -19.53 -4.55 10.15
CA LEU A 166 -19.84 -4.27 8.75
C LEU A 166 -20.06 -5.54 7.92
N GLY A 167 -19.44 -6.66 8.31
CA GLY A 167 -19.57 -7.96 7.67
C GLY A 167 -18.25 -8.74 7.63
N THR A 168 -18.03 -9.46 6.53
CA THR A 168 -16.87 -10.33 6.30
C THR A 168 -16.13 -9.96 5.01
N MET A 169 -14.96 -10.56 4.79
CA MET A 169 -14.25 -10.44 3.51
C MET A 169 -15.04 -11.02 2.33
N ASP A 170 -15.88 -12.02 2.57
CA ASP A 170 -16.75 -12.58 1.53
C ASP A 170 -17.88 -11.62 1.18
N ASP A 171 -18.41 -10.87 2.16
CA ASP A 171 -19.38 -9.81 1.89
C ASP A 171 -18.76 -8.67 1.07
N LEU A 172 -17.50 -8.33 1.34
CA LEU A 172 -16.75 -7.35 0.54
C LEU A 172 -16.57 -7.83 -0.91
N ARG A 173 -16.19 -9.10 -1.10
CA ARG A 173 -16.09 -9.71 -2.44
C ARG A 173 -17.43 -9.73 -3.16
N ALA A 174 -18.50 -10.12 -2.46
CA ALA A 174 -19.84 -10.17 -3.04
C ALA A 174 -20.36 -8.77 -3.43
N LEU A 175 -20.00 -7.74 -2.66
CA LEU A 175 -20.28 -6.35 -3.01
C LEU A 175 -19.47 -5.90 -4.23
N ALA A 176 -18.17 -6.22 -4.30
CA ALA A 176 -17.33 -5.92 -5.46
C ALA A 176 -17.88 -6.57 -6.74
N GLU A 177 -18.24 -7.85 -6.68
CA GLU A 177 -18.84 -8.58 -7.81
C GLU A 177 -20.17 -7.93 -8.26
N ALA A 178 -21.02 -7.54 -7.32
CA ALA A 178 -22.29 -6.87 -7.63
C ALA A 178 -22.08 -5.49 -8.27
N LEU A 179 -21.11 -4.71 -7.78
CA LEU A 179 -20.71 -3.43 -8.38
C LEU A 179 -20.22 -3.64 -9.82
N HIS A 180 -19.33 -4.62 -10.05
CA HIS A 180 -18.79 -4.93 -11.37
C HIS A 180 -19.87 -5.38 -12.35
N ALA A 181 -20.88 -6.15 -11.90
CA ALA A 181 -22.01 -6.56 -12.73
C ALA A 181 -22.84 -5.37 -13.26
N ASP A 182 -22.84 -4.26 -12.52
CA ASP A 182 -23.48 -2.99 -12.92
C ASP A 182 -22.51 -1.99 -13.58
N GLY A 183 -21.26 -2.40 -13.84
CA GLY A 183 -20.23 -1.53 -14.43
C GLY A 183 -19.74 -0.42 -13.48
N MET A 184 -19.94 -0.61 -12.17
CA MET A 184 -19.51 0.30 -11.11
C MET A 184 -18.13 -0.12 -10.57
N LEU A 185 -17.40 0.85 -10.02
CA LEU A 185 -16.06 0.66 -9.45
C LEU A 185 -16.12 0.67 -7.92
N LEU A 186 -15.30 -0.19 -7.29
CA LEU A 186 -15.08 -0.21 -5.86
C LEU A 186 -13.73 0.43 -5.52
N ALA A 187 -13.76 1.42 -4.63
CA ALA A 187 -12.56 1.97 -3.99
C ALA A 187 -12.61 1.74 -2.48
N ILE A 188 -11.47 1.40 -1.90
CA ILE A 188 -11.31 1.22 -0.45
C ILE A 188 -10.03 1.93 0.02
N ASP A 189 -9.98 2.26 1.30
CA ASP A 189 -8.79 2.81 1.93
C ASP A 189 -7.70 1.75 2.15
N PHE A 190 -6.45 2.16 1.94
CA PHE A 190 -5.26 1.43 2.30
C PHE A 190 -4.38 2.33 3.16
N VAL A 191 -4.52 2.15 4.47
CA VAL A 191 -3.70 2.84 5.47
C VAL A 191 -2.32 2.23 5.44
N MET A 192 -1.34 2.98 4.95
CA MET A 192 0.00 2.43 4.76
C MET A 192 1.08 3.15 5.56
N ASN A 193 0.79 4.33 6.10
CA ASN A 193 1.76 5.04 6.94
C ASN A 193 1.88 4.45 8.34
N HIS A 194 0.78 3.98 8.91
CA HIS A 194 0.72 3.56 10.31
C HIS A 194 -0.20 2.36 10.50
N THR A 195 -0.07 1.68 11.63
CA THR A 195 -1.04 0.68 12.10
C THR A 195 -1.60 1.09 13.45
N ALA A 196 -2.71 0.49 13.88
CA ALA A 196 -3.09 0.53 15.28
C ALA A 196 -1.98 -0.06 16.17
N ARG A 197 -1.85 0.43 17.41
CA ARG A 197 -1.04 -0.20 18.47
C ARG A 197 -1.43 -1.66 18.69
N GLU A 198 -2.70 -2.01 18.49
CA GLU A 198 -3.24 -3.36 18.64
C GLU A 198 -2.94 -4.28 17.44
N HIS A 199 -2.35 -3.75 16.36
CA HIS A 199 -1.97 -4.55 15.20
C HIS A 199 -0.97 -5.65 15.58
N PRO A 200 -1.04 -6.88 15.02
CA PRO A 200 -0.12 -7.97 15.34
C PRO A 200 1.36 -7.61 15.25
N TRP A 201 1.74 -6.73 14.33
CA TRP A 201 3.11 -6.22 14.21
C TRP A 201 3.51 -5.37 15.44
N ALA A 202 2.67 -4.41 15.84
CA ALA A 202 2.90 -3.58 17.03
C ALA A 202 2.86 -4.42 18.32
N GLN A 203 1.99 -5.41 18.41
CA GLN A 203 1.93 -6.34 19.54
C GLN A 203 3.20 -7.19 19.67
N ARG A 204 3.79 -7.65 18.55
CA ARG A 204 5.09 -8.32 18.58
C ARG A 204 6.22 -7.38 18.97
N ALA A 205 6.19 -6.13 18.50
CA ALA A 205 7.15 -5.11 18.91
C ALA A 205 7.08 -4.82 20.42
N LEU A 206 5.87 -4.72 20.97
CA LEU A 206 5.59 -4.60 22.41
C LEU A 206 6.08 -5.82 23.21
N ALA A 207 5.98 -7.02 22.64
CA ALA A 207 6.51 -8.25 23.23
C ALA A 207 8.05 -8.35 23.17
N GLY A 208 8.75 -7.37 22.61
CA GLY A 208 10.21 -7.34 22.55
C GLY A 208 10.82 -8.02 21.33
N ASP A 209 10.03 -8.36 20.31
CA ASP A 209 10.54 -8.97 19.09
C ASP A 209 11.33 -7.94 18.27
N PRO A 210 12.67 -8.11 18.10
CA PRO A 210 13.51 -7.09 17.48
C PRO A 210 13.16 -6.85 16.00
N ASP A 211 12.69 -7.87 15.28
CA ASP A 211 12.34 -7.73 13.87
C ASP A 211 11.10 -6.82 13.71
N TYR A 212 10.16 -6.91 14.66
CA TYR A 212 8.94 -6.09 14.67
C TYR A 212 9.12 -4.75 15.39
N GLN A 213 10.05 -4.63 16.33
CA GLN A 213 10.45 -3.31 16.83
C GLN A 213 11.02 -2.46 15.68
N ALA A 214 11.78 -3.08 14.77
CA ALA A 214 12.29 -2.42 13.57
C ALA A 214 11.21 -2.14 12.49
N PHE A 215 9.95 -2.53 12.70
CA PHE A 215 8.83 -2.08 11.85
C PHE A 215 8.35 -0.67 12.22
N TYR A 216 8.75 -0.14 13.37
CA TYR A 216 8.31 1.15 13.89
C TYR A 216 9.51 2.02 14.26
N LEU A 217 9.29 3.33 14.35
CA LEU A 217 10.28 4.28 14.84
C LEU A 217 10.22 4.36 16.37
N MET A 218 11.10 3.63 17.05
CA MET A 218 11.17 3.56 18.52
C MET A 218 12.48 4.14 19.06
N PHE A 219 12.41 4.89 20.16
CA PHE A 219 13.54 5.62 20.75
C PHE A 219 13.63 5.37 22.26
N ASP A 220 14.85 5.17 22.77
CA ASP A 220 15.08 4.93 24.21
C ASP A 220 14.89 6.18 25.07
N ASP A 221 15.09 7.36 24.48
CA ASP A 221 14.95 8.65 25.15
C ASP A 221 14.44 9.74 24.18
N ARG A 222 14.33 10.97 24.69
CA ARG A 222 13.84 12.13 23.94
C ARG A 222 14.88 12.81 23.04
N THR A 223 16.15 12.39 23.05
CA THR A 223 17.23 13.08 22.33
C THR A 223 16.94 13.23 20.84
N LEU A 224 16.61 12.13 20.15
CA LEU A 224 16.23 12.17 18.74
C LEU A 224 14.81 12.70 18.51
N PRO A 225 13.78 12.26 19.26
CA PRO A 225 12.44 12.84 19.17
C PRO A 225 12.43 14.37 19.23
N ASP A 226 13.12 14.98 20.20
CA ASP A 226 13.19 16.44 20.37
C ASP A 226 13.94 17.14 19.24
N LEU A 227 14.80 16.45 18.49
CA LEU A 227 15.44 16.99 17.30
C LEU A 227 14.49 16.98 16.11
N TYR A 228 13.67 15.95 15.97
CA TYR A 228 12.62 15.89 14.95
C TYR A 228 11.52 16.92 15.20
N GLU A 229 11.00 17.04 16.43
CA GLU A 229 9.90 17.97 16.79
C GLU A 229 10.20 19.44 16.45
N ARG A 230 11.46 19.83 16.28
CA ARG A 230 11.85 21.20 15.87
C ARG A 230 11.32 21.58 14.49
N THR A 231 11.08 20.60 13.63
CA THR A 231 10.68 20.80 12.24
C THR A 231 9.36 20.11 11.89
N LEU A 232 8.85 19.22 12.75
CA LEU A 232 7.59 18.53 12.51
C LEU A 232 6.37 19.41 12.83
N PRO A 233 5.44 19.58 11.90
CA PRO A 233 4.12 20.15 12.20
C PRO A 233 3.22 19.12 12.91
N GLU A 234 2.43 19.59 13.88
CA GLU A 234 1.41 18.79 14.57
C GLU A 234 0.15 18.63 13.70
N VAL A 235 -0.33 17.40 13.52
CA VAL A 235 -1.57 17.13 12.78
C VAL A 235 -2.79 17.35 13.66
N PHE A 236 -2.75 16.89 14.91
CA PHE A 236 -3.86 16.93 15.87
C PHE A 236 -3.43 17.55 17.21
N PRO A 237 -3.03 18.84 17.25
CA PRO A 237 -2.48 19.47 18.45
C PRO A 237 -3.43 19.44 19.65
N ASP A 238 -4.75 19.46 19.41
CA ASP A 238 -5.76 19.43 20.48
C ASP A 238 -6.02 18.03 21.06
N PHE A 239 -5.63 16.96 20.35
CA PHE A 239 -5.97 15.58 20.72
C PHE A 239 -4.73 14.71 21.01
N ALA A 240 -3.67 14.89 20.24
CA ALA A 240 -2.39 14.20 20.36
C ALA A 240 -1.25 15.19 20.08
N PRO A 241 -0.85 15.99 21.09
CA PRO A 241 0.25 16.94 20.96
C PRO A 241 1.57 16.24 20.62
N GLY A 242 2.36 16.87 19.75
CA GLY A 242 3.61 16.36 19.23
C GLY A 242 3.43 15.24 18.21
N ASN A 243 4.52 14.50 17.99
CA ASN A 243 4.60 13.40 17.03
C ASN A 243 5.14 12.11 17.66
N PHE A 244 5.30 12.07 18.99
CA PHE A 244 5.89 10.94 19.70
C PHE A 244 5.16 10.65 21.01
N THR A 245 4.78 9.40 21.17
CA THR A 245 4.08 8.89 22.37
C THR A 245 5.02 8.03 23.20
N PHE A 246 5.09 8.27 24.52
CA PHE A 246 5.81 7.37 25.42
C PHE A 246 4.99 6.10 25.70
N VAL A 247 5.65 4.94 25.63
CA VAL A 247 5.06 3.62 25.81
C VAL A 247 5.70 2.97 27.06
N PRO A 248 5.06 3.09 28.23
CA PRO A 248 5.62 2.59 29.50
C PRO A 248 5.96 1.10 29.49
N GLU A 249 5.21 0.29 28.74
CA GLU A 249 5.33 -1.16 28.67
C GLU A 249 6.69 -1.63 28.15
N ILE A 250 7.31 -0.84 27.26
CA ILE A 250 8.63 -1.10 26.68
C ILE A 250 9.65 -0.01 27.01
N GLY A 251 9.26 1.01 27.79
CA GLY A 251 10.12 2.12 28.20
C GLY A 251 10.68 2.94 27.03
N LYS A 252 9.93 3.07 25.92
CA LYS A 252 10.39 3.75 24.70
C LYS A 252 9.39 4.81 24.23
N TRP A 253 9.89 5.79 23.49
CA TRP A 253 9.07 6.70 22.70
C TRP A 253 8.82 6.10 21.32
N VAL A 254 7.59 6.16 20.82
CA VAL A 254 7.20 5.67 19.50
C VAL A 254 6.67 6.83 18.66
N TRP A 255 7.06 6.88 17.39
CA TRP A 255 6.55 7.86 16.44
C TRP A 255 5.05 7.64 16.17
N THR A 256 4.27 8.68 16.41
CA THR A 256 2.81 8.73 16.25
C THR A 256 2.44 10.09 15.66
N SER A 257 2.49 10.23 14.33
CA SER A 257 2.19 11.49 13.64
C SER A 257 0.73 11.92 13.75
N PHE A 258 -0.15 11.00 14.12
CA PHE A 258 -1.59 11.18 14.26
C PHE A 258 -1.99 11.00 15.72
N TYR A 259 -2.86 10.04 16.05
CA TYR A 259 -3.18 9.70 17.44
C TYR A 259 -2.11 8.78 18.07
N ASP A 260 -2.07 8.75 19.40
CA ASP A 260 -1.15 7.91 20.20
C ASP A 260 -1.27 6.40 19.92
N PHE A 261 -2.42 5.97 19.43
CA PHE A 261 -2.72 4.61 19.02
C PHE A 261 -2.42 4.31 17.55
N GLN A 262 -1.94 5.27 16.76
CA GLN A 262 -1.52 5.10 15.36
C GLN A 262 0.00 5.16 15.28
N TRP A 263 0.64 4.00 15.20
CA TRP A 263 2.10 3.90 15.20
C TRP A 263 2.64 3.93 13.77
N ASP A 264 3.46 4.93 13.46
CA ASP A 264 4.09 5.10 12.15
C ASP A 264 5.06 3.94 11.85
N LEU A 265 4.90 3.37 10.66
CA LEU A 265 5.77 2.31 10.14
C LEU A 265 7.09 2.89 9.64
N ASP A 266 8.19 2.18 9.89
CA ASP A 266 9.53 2.56 9.45
C ASP A 266 9.85 2.01 8.06
N TYR A 267 9.53 2.77 7.01
CA TYR A 267 9.83 2.40 5.63
C TYR A 267 11.32 2.37 5.28
N ARG A 268 12.23 2.82 6.15
CA ARG A 268 13.67 2.60 5.94
C ARG A 268 14.00 1.11 6.06
N ASN A 269 13.15 0.34 6.73
CA ASN A 269 13.22 -1.11 6.79
C ASN A 269 12.53 -1.73 5.55
N PRO A 270 13.26 -2.39 4.63
CA PRO A 270 12.67 -3.01 3.45
C PRO A 270 11.69 -4.16 3.77
N ALA A 271 11.73 -4.71 4.99
CA ALA A 271 10.73 -5.69 5.43
C ALA A 271 9.33 -5.07 5.58
N VAL A 272 9.24 -3.80 5.98
CA VAL A 272 7.97 -3.04 6.02
C VAL A 272 7.41 -2.88 4.61
N PHE A 273 8.26 -2.51 3.64
CA PHE A 273 7.84 -2.43 2.24
C PHE A 273 7.30 -3.76 1.71
N ALA A 274 8.00 -4.86 2.01
CA ALA A 274 7.55 -6.19 1.60
C ALA A 274 6.22 -6.58 2.26
N ALA A 275 6.07 -6.36 3.57
CA ALA A 275 4.85 -6.68 4.30
C ALA A 275 3.64 -5.88 3.77
N MET A 276 3.81 -4.57 3.59
CA MET A 276 2.75 -3.72 3.04
C MET A 276 2.43 -4.04 1.57
N PHE A 277 3.41 -4.49 0.78
CA PHE A 277 3.15 -4.99 -0.58
C PHE A 277 2.25 -6.24 -0.56
N GLU A 278 2.46 -7.15 0.40
CA GLU A 278 1.62 -8.33 0.57
C GLU A 278 0.18 -7.96 0.96
N GLU A 279 0.00 -7.01 1.88
CA GLU A 279 -1.34 -6.53 2.26
C GLU A 279 -2.05 -5.85 1.08
N MET A 280 -1.32 -5.05 0.30
CA MET A 280 -1.83 -4.43 -0.92
C MET A 280 -2.31 -5.48 -1.94
N LEU A 281 -1.50 -6.51 -2.21
CA LEU A 281 -1.88 -7.59 -3.12
C LEU A 281 -3.12 -8.34 -2.64
N PHE A 282 -3.18 -8.61 -1.34
CA PHE A 282 -4.32 -9.28 -0.74
C PHE A 282 -5.61 -8.47 -0.90
N LEU A 283 -5.58 -7.16 -0.64
CA LEU A 283 -6.75 -6.28 -0.80
C LEU A 283 -7.21 -6.21 -2.25
N PHE A 284 -6.31 -6.19 -3.23
CA PHE A 284 -6.74 -6.21 -4.63
C PHE A 284 -7.39 -7.54 -5.06
N GLN A 285 -7.09 -8.64 -4.38
CA GLN A 285 -7.78 -9.91 -4.63
C GLN A 285 -9.25 -9.90 -4.17
N THR A 286 -9.68 -8.90 -3.39
CA THR A 286 -11.09 -8.77 -2.98
C THR A 286 -11.99 -8.18 -4.05
N GLY A 287 -11.43 -7.69 -5.17
CA GLY A 287 -12.17 -7.04 -6.25
C GLY A 287 -12.17 -5.51 -6.19
N ALA A 288 -11.42 -4.90 -5.27
CA ALA A 288 -11.20 -3.46 -5.28
C ALA A 288 -10.52 -3.00 -6.59
N ASP A 289 -11.02 -1.91 -7.17
CA ASP A 289 -10.49 -1.30 -8.39
C ASP A 289 -9.48 -0.21 -8.08
N VAL A 290 -9.67 0.48 -6.95
CA VAL A 290 -8.83 1.59 -6.51
C VAL A 290 -8.50 1.46 -5.03
N LEU A 291 -7.23 1.58 -4.67
CA LEU A 291 -6.83 1.83 -3.29
C LEU A 291 -6.59 3.32 -3.08
N ARG A 292 -7.31 3.92 -2.13
CA ARG A 292 -6.94 5.23 -1.59
C ARG A 292 -5.74 5.02 -0.67
N LEU A 293 -4.58 5.53 -1.07
CA LEU A 293 -3.36 5.45 -0.27
C LEU A 293 -3.40 6.58 0.75
N ASP A 294 -3.60 6.23 2.01
CA ASP A 294 -3.76 7.18 3.10
C ASP A 294 -2.40 7.67 3.63
N ALA A 295 -2.32 8.96 3.94
CA ALA A 295 -1.17 9.58 4.59
C ALA A 295 0.16 9.38 3.85
N VAL A 296 0.14 9.27 2.52
CA VAL A 296 1.36 9.02 1.74
C VAL A 296 2.46 10.09 1.84
N PRO A 297 2.17 11.37 2.17
CA PRO A 297 3.24 12.32 2.45
C PRO A 297 4.15 11.92 3.61
N PHE A 298 3.64 11.13 4.57
CA PHE A 298 4.33 10.85 5.82
C PHE A 298 5.24 9.61 5.75
N LEU A 299 5.27 8.86 4.64
CA LEU A 299 5.94 7.55 4.60
C LEU A 299 7.44 7.56 4.86
N TRP A 300 8.11 8.71 4.71
CA TRP A 300 9.56 8.82 4.86
C TRP A 300 9.94 9.89 5.86
N LYS A 301 10.87 9.57 6.77
CA LYS A 301 11.29 10.45 7.87
C LYS A 301 12.78 10.78 7.74
N GLU A 302 13.10 12.08 7.74
CA GLU A 302 14.47 12.58 7.67
C GLU A 302 14.66 13.75 8.64
N GLN A 303 15.68 13.65 9.50
CA GLN A 303 15.92 14.64 10.55
C GLN A 303 16.20 16.03 9.93
N GLY A 304 15.62 17.08 10.50
CA GLY A 304 15.78 18.46 10.01
C GLY A 304 14.83 18.83 8.87
N THR A 305 13.92 17.92 8.49
CA THR A 305 12.82 18.18 7.56
C THR A 305 11.48 18.11 8.29
N ASP A 306 10.39 18.52 7.64
CA ASP A 306 9.02 18.35 8.17
C ASP A 306 8.52 16.89 8.04
N CYS A 307 9.34 15.98 7.50
CA CYS A 307 9.03 14.59 7.23
C CYS A 307 7.74 14.38 6.40
N ARG A 308 7.44 15.34 5.51
CA ARG A 308 6.34 15.27 4.55
C ARG A 308 6.87 15.42 3.13
N ASN A 309 6.28 14.71 2.17
CA ASN A 309 6.59 14.82 0.72
C ASN A 309 8.06 14.56 0.36
N LEU A 310 8.79 13.83 1.20
CA LEU A 310 10.20 13.55 0.93
C LEU A 310 10.35 12.64 -0.30
N PRO A 311 11.46 12.75 -1.07
CA PRO A 311 11.69 11.93 -2.26
C PRO A 311 11.56 10.42 -2.01
N GLY A 312 11.92 9.96 -0.81
CA GLY A 312 11.76 8.57 -0.38
C GLY A 312 10.30 8.09 -0.46
N ALA A 313 9.34 8.92 -0.04
CA ALA A 313 7.92 8.59 -0.11
C ALA A 313 7.46 8.37 -1.56
N HIS A 314 7.82 9.28 -2.46
CA HIS A 314 7.50 9.15 -3.89
C HIS A 314 8.16 7.92 -4.53
N ALA A 315 9.41 7.61 -4.17
CA ALA A 315 10.10 6.42 -4.66
C ALA A 315 9.41 5.13 -4.20
N LEU A 316 8.97 5.04 -2.94
CA LEU A 316 8.19 3.90 -2.45
C LEU A 316 6.90 3.71 -3.25
N LEU A 317 6.13 4.78 -3.46
CA LEU A 317 4.88 4.73 -4.25
C LEU A 317 5.13 4.28 -5.70
N ARG A 318 6.20 4.77 -6.33
CA ARG A 318 6.60 4.33 -7.68
C ARG A 318 6.95 2.85 -7.71
N ALA A 319 7.69 2.36 -6.72
CA ALA A 319 8.04 0.95 -6.62
C ALA A 319 6.80 0.06 -6.44
N TYR A 320 5.87 0.44 -5.56
CA TYR A 320 4.58 -0.24 -5.41
C TYR A 320 3.78 -0.25 -6.70
N ARG A 321 3.68 0.90 -7.39
CA ARG A 321 2.94 1.02 -8.64
C ARG A 321 3.54 0.10 -9.71
N ALA A 322 4.86 0.05 -9.83
CA ALA A 322 5.54 -0.81 -10.80
C ALA A 322 5.25 -2.30 -10.52
N LEU A 323 5.31 -2.72 -9.25
CA LEU A 323 4.96 -4.08 -8.84
C LEU A 323 3.48 -4.39 -9.11
N MET A 324 2.57 -3.46 -8.83
CA MET A 324 1.13 -3.65 -9.11
C MET A 324 0.82 -3.68 -10.61
N ARG A 325 1.56 -2.96 -11.45
CA ARG A 325 1.43 -3.08 -12.92
C ARG A 325 1.87 -4.45 -13.45
N ILE A 326 2.65 -5.20 -12.67
CA ILE A 326 2.94 -6.61 -12.95
C ILE A 326 1.79 -7.47 -12.42
N ALA A 327 1.41 -7.30 -11.14
CA ALA A 327 0.52 -8.21 -10.42
C ALA A 327 -1.00 -8.04 -10.71
N ALA A 328 -1.47 -6.81 -10.91
CA ALA A 328 -2.88 -6.49 -11.17
C ALA A 328 -2.99 -5.17 -11.99
N PRO A 329 -2.70 -5.17 -13.30
CA PRO A 329 -2.52 -3.94 -14.09
C PRO A 329 -3.80 -3.10 -14.28
N GLY A 330 -4.98 -3.62 -13.92
CA GLY A 330 -6.25 -2.90 -13.99
C GLY A 330 -6.60 -2.09 -12.74
N VAL A 331 -5.74 -2.08 -11.72
CA VAL A 331 -5.98 -1.38 -10.46
C VAL A 331 -5.31 -0.01 -10.44
N LEU A 332 -5.89 0.93 -9.70
CA LEU A 332 -5.36 2.28 -9.53
C LEU A 332 -5.02 2.59 -8.09
N PHE A 333 -4.12 3.56 -7.93
CA PHE A 333 -3.90 4.24 -6.67
C PHE A 333 -4.50 5.63 -6.73
N LYS A 334 -5.19 6.01 -5.66
CA LYS A 334 -5.65 7.37 -5.39
C LYS A 334 -4.85 7.87 -4.20
N ALA A 335 -3.83 8.69 -4.44
CA ALA A 335 -3.02 9.25 -3.35
C ALA A 335 -3.84 10.29 -2.59
N GLU A 336 -3.90 10.19 -1.27
CA GLU A 336 -4.31 11.30 -0.43
C GLU A 336 -3.09 12.09 0.02
N ALA A 337 -3.03 13.35 -0.41
CA ALA A 337 -1.98 14.28 -0.06
C ALA A 337 -2.59 15.67 0.15
N ILE A 338 -2.92 15.99 1.40
CA ILE A 338 -3.40 17.33 1.80
C ILE A 338 -2.17 18.20 2.01
N VAL A 339 -1.62 18.68 0.89
CA VAL A 339 -0.37 19.44 0.83
C VAL A 339 -0.52 20.62 -0.12
N ALA A 340 0.49 21.48 -0.21
CA ALA A 340 0.47 22.60 -1.14
C ALA A 340 0.27 22.11 -2.60
N PRO A 341 -0.46 22.87 -3.45
CA PRO A 341 -0.82 22.40 -4.80
C PRO A 341 0.34 21.95 -5.69
N ASP A 342 1.51 22.56 -5.55
CA ASP A 342 2.74 22.22 -6.26
C ASP A 342 3.35 20.88 -5.85
N GLU A 343 3.11 20.45 -4.60
CA GLU A 343 3.50 19.14 -4.08
C GLU A 343 2.52 18.04 -4.53
N ILE A 344 1.22 18.35 -4.71
CA ILE A 344 0.19 17.38 -5.15
C ILE A 344 0.55 16.75 -6.50
N ILE A 345 1.03 17.55 -7.45
CA ILE A 345 1.35 17.09 -8.81
C ILE A 345 2.40 15.97 -8.80
N ARG A 346 3.31 15.96 -7.81
CA ARG A 346 4.35 14.94 -7.67
C ARG A 346 3.80 13.55 -7.33
N TYR A 347 2.56 13.46 -6.85
CA TYR A 347 1.88 12.18 -6.58
C TYR A 347 1.08 11.63 -7.77
N LEU A 348 0.80 12.45 -8.79
CA LEU A 348 0.05 12.03 -9.98
C LEU A 348 0.93 11.28 -11.00
N GLY A 349 2.24 11.24 -10.75
CA GLY A 349 3.25 10.58 -11.59
C GLY A 349 3.86 11.54 -12.61
N THR A 350 5.13 11.31 -12.93
CA THR A 350 5.88 12.01 -13.99
C THR A 350 6.20 11.12 -15.19
N GLY A 351 5.73 9.87 -15.19
CA GLY A 351 5.96 8.85 -16.23
C GLY A 351 4.65 8.26 -16.74
N GLY A 352 4.54 8.15 -18.07
CA GLY A 352 3.35 7.67 -18.80
C GLY A 352 3.05 6.18 -18.71
#